data_AF-A0A7W7RRF1-F1
#
_entry.id   AF-A0A7W7RRF1-F1
#
_cell.length_a   1.000
_cell.length_b   1.000
_cell.length_c   1.000
_cell.angle_alpha   90.00
_cell.angle_beta   90.00
_cell.angle_gamma   90.00
#
_symmetry.space_group_name_H-M   'P 1'
#
loop_
_entity.id
_entity.type
_entity.pdbx_description
1 polymer ?
#
loop_
_entity_poly.entity_id
_entity_poly.type
_entity_poly.pdbx_seq_one_letter_code
_entity_poly.pdbx_strand_id
1 'polypeptide(L)'
;MDAEEERQIRKLAGARHAPGDWIMRAQIIAFSWQGLRTSAIAAKLGCHMQTVRERIERFNTEGLAGLGDRPGAGRKPRITEVERGRIIALARSTPPGRLARDEAGDLAAADESGPPQWTLDSLTAAARAAGITVARSQVRRILLKEKVRRRHTRSWTESTDPDFAPKGTLRDETGGGAVRRRRPVH
;
A
#
# COMPACT_ATOMS: atom_id res chain seq x y z
N MET A 1 5.08 -43.76 -9.77
CA MET A 1 3.78 -43.17 -9.45
C MET A 1 3.49 -43.57 -8.03
N ASP A 2 3.38 -42.59 -7.13
CA ASP A 2 3.32 -42.88 -5.71
C ASP A 2 1.90 -43.31 -5.32
N ALA A 3 1.78 -44.47 -4.69
CA ALA A 3 0.48 -45.04 -4.32
C ALA A 3 -0.34 -44.11 -3.39
N GLU A 4 0.32 -43.20 -2.67
CA GLU A 4 -0.33 -42.17 -1.87
C GLU A 4 -0.96 -41.06 -2.73
N GLU A 5 -0.25 -40.58 -3.75
CA GLU A 5 -0.80 -39.59 -4.69
C GLU A 5 -2.04 -40.13 -5.41
N GLU A 6 -2.01 -41.41 -5.78
CA GLU A 6 -3.15 -42.05 -6.42
C GLU A 6 -4.37 -42.12 -5.48
N ARG A 7 -4.17 -42.49 -4.21
CA ARG A 7 -5.22 -42.47 -3.19
C ARG A 7 -5.80 -41.08 -3.00
N GLN A 8 -4.94 -40.07 -2.93
CA GLN A 8 -5.34 -38.67 -2.75
C GLN A 8 -6.17 -38.14 -3.93
N ILE A 9 -5.76 -38.44 -5.16
CA ILE A 9 -6.52 -38.09 -6.37
C ILE A 9 -7.88 -38.78 -6.39
N ARG A 10 -7.94 -40.08 -6.12
CA ARG A 10 -9.21 -40.83 -6.10
C ARG A 10 -10.15 -40.29 -5.02
N LYS A 11 -9.63 -39.99 -3.83
CA LYS A 11 -10.39 -39.38 -2.73
C LYS A 11 -10.95 -38.01 -3.12
N LEU A 12 -10.13 -37.16 -3.75
CA LEU A 12 -10.54 -35.82 -4.17
C LEU A 12 -11.55 -35.84 -5.32
N ALA A 13 -11.38 -36.75 -6.29
CA ALA A 13 -12.28 -36.90 -7.43
C ALA A 13 -13.71 -37.32 -7.02
N GLY A 14 -13.86 -38.00 -5.88
CA GLY A 14 -15.14 -38.41 -5.29
C GLY A 14 -15.63 -37.51 -4.14
N ALA A 15 -14.91 -36.43 -3.82
CA ALA A 15 -15.28 -35.57 -2.69
C ALA A 15 -16.57 -34.79 -2.97
N ARG A 16 -17.45 -34.70 -1.97
CA ARG A 16 -18.71 -33.94 -2.06
C ARG A 16 -18.58 -32.47 -1.60
N HIS A 17 -17.57 -32.18 -0.77
CA HIS A 17 -17.41 -30.89 -0.08
C HIS A 17 -16.07 -30.20 -0.36
N ALA A 18 -15.41 -30.55 -1.48
CA ALA A 18 -14.22 -29.84 -1.94
C ALA A 18 -14.61 -28.76 -2.97
N PRO A 19 -13.74 -27.76 -3.24
CA PRO A 19 -13.98 -26.81 -4.31
C PRO A 19 -14.18 -27.55 -5.65
N GLY A 20 -15.23 -27.19 -6.40
CA GLY A 20 -15.62 -27.88 -7.64
C GLY A 20 -14.47 -27.99 -8.65
N ASP A 21 -13.64 -26.96 -8.76
CA ASP A 21 -12.46 -26.95 -9.62
C ASP A 21 -11.45 -28.03 -9.25
N TRP A 22 -11.22 -28.27 -7.95
CA TRP A 22 -10.30 -29.30 -7.49
C TRP A 22 -10.84 -30.70 -7.78
N ILE A 23 -12.15 -30.91 -7.59
CA ILE A 23 -12.82 -32.16 -7.90
C ILE A 23 -12.72 -32.46 -9.40
N MET A 24 -13.08 -31.50 -10.26
CA MET A 24 -13.01 -31.65 -11.72
C MET A 24 -11.58 -31.96 -12.19
N ARG A 25 -10.57 -31.25 -11.67
CA ARG A 25 -9.17 -31.49 -12.02
C ARG A 25 -8.69 -32.86 -11.56
N ALA A 26 -9.09 -33.31 -10.37
CA ALA A 26 -8.78 -34.65 -9.90
C ALA A 26 -9.49 -35.74 -10.74
N GLN A 27 -10.72 -35.50 -11.18
CA GLN A 27 -11.46 -36.39 -12.09
C GLN A 27 -10.76 -36.52 -13.44
N ILE A 28 -10.20 -35.44 -14.00
CA ILE A 28 -9.39 -35.48 -15.23
C ILE A 28 -8.24 -36.48 -15.07
N ILE A 29 -7.47 -36.38 -13.98
CA ILE A 29 -6.33 -37.26 -13.73
C ILE A 29 -6.79 -38.71 -13.49
N ALA A 30 -7.83 -38.91 -12.68
CA ALA A 30 -8.38 -40.23 -12.40
C ALA A 30 -8.87 -40.94 -13.67
N PHE A 31 -9.58 -40.24 -14.57
CA PHE A 31 -10.00 -40.81 -15.86
C PHE A 31 -8.83 -41.07 -16.80
N SER A 32 -7.80 -40.23 -16.79
CA SER A 32 -6.58 -40.47 -17.55
C SER A 32 -5.88 -41.76 -17.13
N TRP A 33 -5.81 -42.04 -15.82
CA TRP A 33 -5.23 -43.29 -15.30
C TRP A 33 -6.08 -44.52 -15.61
N GLN A 34 -7.39 -44.34 -15.79
CA GLN A 34 -8.29 -45.39 -16.28
C GLN A 34 -8.15 -45.64 -17.80
N GLY A 35 -7.24 -44.93 -18.48
CA GLY A 35 -6.98 -45.09 -19.92
C GLY A 35 -7.96 -44.38 -20.84
N LEU A 36 -8.80 -43.47 -20.32
CA LEU A 36 -9.71 -42.69 -21.15
C LEU A 36 -8.92 -41.71 -22.02
N ARG A 37 -9.30 -41.60 -23.30
CA ARG A 37 -8.74 -40.59 -24.21
C ARG A 37 -9.15 -39.19 -23.78
N THR A 38 -8.29 -38.19 -24.03
CA THR A 38 -8.53 -36.79 -23.64
C THR A 38 -9.86 -36.24 -24.18
N SER A 39 -10.29 -36.66 -25.37
CA SER A 39 -11.58 -36.28 -25.96
C SER A 39 -12.78 -36.84 -25.19
N ALA A 40 -12.70 -38.09 -24.74
CA ALA A 40 -13.75 -38.73 -23.94
C ALA A 40 -13.85 -38.09 -22.55
N ILE A 41 -12.72 -37.76 -21.93
CA ILE A 41 -12.66 -37.05 -20.65
C ILE A 41 -13.31 -35.66 -20.78
N ALA A 42 -12.94 -34.91 -21.83
CA ALA A 42 -13.47 -33.59 -22.12
C ALA A 42 -15.00 -33.61 -22.28
N ALA A 43 -15.52 -34.54 -23.08
CA ALA A 43 -16.95 -34.74 -23.26
C ALA A 43 -17.67 -35.11 -21.96
N LYS A 44 -17.08 -36.01 -21.16
CA LYS A 44 -17.65 -36.47 -19.89
C LYS A 44 -17.74 -35.37 -18.83
N LEU A 45 -16.75 -34.47 -18.80
CA LEU A 45 -16.66 -33.38 -17.82
C LEU A 45 -17.20 -32.04 -18.34
N GLY A 46 -17.63 -31.96 -19.60
CA GLY A 46 -18.15 -30.73 -20.20
C GLY A 46 -17.10 -29.62 -20.31
N CYS A 47 -15.83 -29.97 -20.54
CA CYS A 47 -14.72 -29.01 -20.68
C CYS A 47 -14.01 -29.14 -22.03
N HIS A 48 -13.14 -28.18 -22.36
CA HIS A 48 -12.39 -28.20 -23.63
C HIS A 48 -11.24 -29.22 -23.58
N MET A 49 -10.95 -29.90 -24.69
CA MET A 49 -9.88 -30.92 -24.77
C MET A 49 -8.50 -30.37 -24.40
N GLN A 50 -8.23 -29.11 -24.73
CA GLN A 50 -6.97 -28.45 -24.35
C GLN A 50 -6.82 -28.35 -22.83
N THR A 51 -7.89 -28.05 -22.10
CA THR A 51 -7.89 -28.02 -20.64
C THR A 51 -7.49 -29.36 -20.05
N VAL A 52 -7.99 -30.47 -20.62
CA VAL A 52 -7.62 -31.83 -20.19
C VAL A 52 -6.12 -32.07 -20.38
N ARG A 53 -5.57 -31.73 -21.55
CA ARG A 53 -4.14 -31.89 -21.85
C ARG A 53 -3.27 -31.08 -20.90
N GLU A 54 -3.55 -29.77 -20.78
CA GLU A 54 -2.79 -28.87 -19.92
C GLU A 54 -2.80 -29.31 -18.45
N ARG A 55 -3.92 -29.89 -17.98
CA ARG A 55 -4.03 -30.37 -16.60
C ARG A 55 -3.26 -31.67 -16.38
N ILE A 56 -3.30 -32.61 -17.33
CA ILE A 56 -2.49 -33.85 -17.25
C ILE A 56 -1.00 -33.51 -17.28
N GLU A 57 -0.56 -32.68 -18.24
CA GLU A 57 0.84 -32.24 -18.34
C GLU A 57 1.31 -31.56 -17.06
N ARG A 58 0.48 -30.68 -16.50
CA ARG A 58 0.79 -30.00 -15.25
C ARG A 58 0.88 -30.96 -14.08
N PHE A 59 -0.07 -31.89 -13.95
CA PHE A 59 -0.01 -32.90 -12.90
C PHE A 59 1.24 -33.79 -13.03
N ASN A 60 1.62 -34.17 -14.24
CA ASN A 60 2.85 -34.94 -14.47
C ASN A 60 4.14 -34.18 -14.10
N THR A 61 4.10 -32.84 -14.10
CA THR A 61 5.24 -31.97 -13.77
C THR A 61 5.27 -31.59 -12.28
N GLU A 62 4.11 -31.31 -11.69
CA GLU A 62 3.96 -30.66 -10.37
C GLU A 62 3.25 -31.55 -9.32
N GLY A 63 2.78 -32.75 -9.71
CA GLY A 63 2.01 -33.65 -8.85
C GLY A 63 0.72 -33.01 -8.34
N LEU A 64 0.39 -33.26 -7.07
CA LEU A 64 -0.79 -32.68 -6.42
C LEU A 64 -0.79 -31.15 -6.35
N ALA A 65 0.39 -30.51 -6.28
CA ALA A 65 0.49 -29.05 -6.30
C ALA A 65 -0.05 -28.47 -7.62
N GLY A 66 0.07 -29.23 -8.72
CA GLY A 66 -0.43 -28.86 -10.05
C GLY A 66 -1.96 -28.82 -10.18
N LEU A 67 -2.72 -29.34 -9.21
CA LEU A 67 -4.18 -29.20 -9.20
C LEU A 67 -4.62 -27.77 -8.86
N GLY A 68 -3.77 -27.00 -8.18
CA GLY A 68 -4.06 -25.62 -7.81
C GLY A 68 -4.19 -24.67 -9.02
N ASP A 69 -4.69 -23.47 -8.74
CA ASP A 69 -4.55 -22.36 -9.67
C ASP A 69 -3.16 -21.76 -9.55
N ARG A 70 -2.57 -21.43 -10.70
CA ARG A 70 -1.40 -20.56 -10.69
C ARG A 70 -1.86 -19.16 -10.30
N PRO A 71 -1.06 -18.42 -9.52
CA PRO A 71 -1.30 -17.00 -9.35
C PRO A 71 -1.34 -16.39 -10.75
N GLY A 72 -2.50 -15.86 -11.13
CA GLY A 72 -2.66 -15.20 -12.43
C GLY A 72 -1.62 -14.08 -12.53
N ALA A 73 -1.11 -13.81 -13.74
CA ALA A 73 -0.17 -12.72 -13.97
C ALA A 73 -0.73 -11.33 -13.59
N GLY A 74 -2.01 -11.27 -13.21
CA GLY A 74 -2.74 -10.05 -12.91
C GLY A 74 -2.80 -9.12 -14.11
N ARG A 75 -3.53 -8.03 -13.97
CA ARG A 75 -3.36 -6.92 -14.90
C ARG A 75 -2.03 -6.25 -14.56
N LYS A 76 -1.14 -6.08 -15.55
CA LYS A 76 0.08 -5.28 -15.39
C LYS A 76 -0.27 -3.93 -14.72
N PRO A 77 0.37 -3.56 -13.61
CA PRO A 77 0.07 -2.30 -12.93
C PRO A 77 0.20 -1.12 -13.89
N ARG A 78 -0.75 -0.18 -13.84
CA ARG A 78 -0.71 1.05 -14.67
C ARG A 78 0.44 1.99 -14.30
N ILE A 79 1.00 1.83 -13.09
CA ILE A 79 2.13 2.60 -12.58
C ILE A 79 3.25 1.59 -12.35
N THR A 80 4.38 1.82 -13.01
CA THR A 80 5.59 1.03 -12.87
C THR A 80 6.21 1.23 -11.50
N GLU A 81 7.08 0.31 -11.09
CA GLU A 81 7.77 0.43 -9.80
C GLU A 81 8.72 1.64 -9.77
N VAL A 82 9.27 2.02 -10.93
CA VAL A 82 10.10 3.24 -11.08
C VAL A 82 9.26 4.50 -10.83
N GLU A 83 8.09 4.61 -11.44
CA GLU A 83 7.18 5.74 -11.21
C GLU A 83 6.68 5.79 -9.76
N ARG A 84 6.39 4.62 -9.16
CA ARG A 84 6.07 4.53 -7.73
C ARG A 84 7.22 5.08 -6.88
N GLY A 85 8.44 4.65 -7.14
CA GLY A 85 9.65 5.15 -6.46
C GLY A 85 9.79 6.66 -6.57
N ARG A 86 9.58 7.22 -7.76
CA ARG A 86 9.59 8.68 -7.99
C ARG A 86 8.52 9.41 -7.17
N ILE A 87 7.29 8.89 -7.09
CA ILE A 87 6.23 9.47 -6.26
C ILE A 87 6.63 9.45 -4.77
N ILE A 88 7.23 8.36 -4.30
CA ILE A 88 7.68 8.23 -2.89
C ILE A 88 8.82 9.21 -2.60
N ALA A 89 9.81 9.31 -3.49
CA ALA A 89 10.92 10.25 -3.37
C ALA A 89 10.42 11.69 -3.33
N LEU A 90 9.52 12.05 -4.24
CA LEU A 90 8.88 13.36 -4.26
C LEU A 90 8.11 13.65 -2.97
N ALA A 91 7.35 12.69 -2.45
CA ALA A 91 6.62 12.84 -1.19
C ALA A 91 7.52 13.04 0.04
N ARG A 92 8.78 12.57 -0.02
CA ARG A 92 9.79 12.75 1.03
C ARG A 92 10.62 14.03 0.86
N SER A 93 10.63 14.61 -0.33
CA SER A 93 11.35 15.85 -0.64
C SER A 93 10.71 17.07 0.03
N THR A 94 11.48 18.16 0.11
CA THR A 94 10.98 19.45 0.56
C THR A 94 10.03 20.03 -0.50
N PRO A 95 8.79 20.38 -0.13
CA PRO A 95 7.88 21.12 -1.01
C PRO A 95 8.52 22.43 -1.47
N PRO A 96 8.39 22.83 -2.74
CA PRO A 96 9.16 23.94 -3.28
C PRO A 96 8.75 25.30 -2.70
N GLY A 97 7.50 25.46 -2.24
CA GLY A 97 7.05 26.65 -1.51
C GLY A 97 7.36 26.67 -0.02
N ARG A 98 8.10 25.67 0.50
CA ARG A 98 8.49 25.67 1.91
C ARG A 98 9.66 26.61 2.10
N LEU A 99 9.48 27.59 2.99
CA LEU A 99 10.57 28.42 3.49
C LEU A 99 11.63 27.55 4.17
N ALA A 100 12.86 27.66 3.70
CA ALA A 100 14.05 27.08 4.29
C ALA A 100 15.11 28.16 4.43
N ARG A 101 16.05 27.97 5.37
CA ARG A 101 17.21 28.87 5.45
C ARG A 101 18.14 28.56 4.29
N ASP A 102 18.50 29.58 3.53
CA ASP A 102 19.55 29.49 2.53
C ASP A 102 20.95 29.56 3.16
N GLU A 103 21.99 29.54 2.33
CA GLU A 103 23.39 29.60 2.78
C GLU A 103 23.74 30.96 3.42
N ALA A 104 22.99 32.02 3.11
CA ALA A 104 23.14 33.34 3.71
C ALA A 104 22.40 33.46 5.05
N GLY A 105 21.54 32.49 5.39
CA GLY A 105 20.76 32.44 6.62
C GLY A 105 19.36 33.03 6.50
N ASP A 106 18.98 33.50 5.31
CA ASP A 106 17.69 34.10 5.00
C ASP A 106 16.63 33.03 4.72
N LEU A 107 15.36 33.34 5.04
CA LEU A 107 14.24 32.44 4.78
C LEU A 107 13.75 32.64 3.35
N ALA A 108 14.06 31.70 2.47
CA ALA A 108 13.59 31.69 1.09
C ALA A 108 12.87 30.38 0.76
N ALA A 109 11.84 30.46 -0.09
CA ALA A 109 11.26 29.30 -0.75
C ALA A 109 11.99 29.05 -2.07
N ALA A 110 12.13 27.79 -2.48
CA ALA A 110 12.68 27.46 -3.79
C ALA A 110 11.77 27.92 -4.95
N ASP A 111 10.47 27.97 -4.69
CA ASP A 111 9.44 28.54 -5.56
C ASP A 111 8.32 29.11 -4.67
N GLU A 112 8.21 30.42 -4.57
CA GLU A 112 7.17 31.10 -3.77
C GLU A 112 5.74 30.80 -4.25
N SER A 113 5.57 30.46 -5.54
CA SER A 113 4.27 30.03 -6.08
C SER A 113 3.97 28.56 -5.78
N GLY A 114 4.96 27.83 -5.28
CA GLY A 114 4.88 26.43 -4.94
C GLY A 114 4.09 26.16 -3.65
N PRO A 115 3.65 24.91 -3.43
CA PRO A 115 2.98 24.53 -2.20
C PRO A 115 3.95 24.57 -1.01
N PRO A 116 3.58 25.14 0.15
CA PRO A 116 4.41 25.12 1.36
C PRO A 116 4.47 23.73 2.01
N GLN A 117 3.53 22.85 1.65
CA GLN A 117 3.43 21.48 2.12
C GLN A 117 2.89 20.51 1.06
N TRP A 118 3.35 19.27 1.07
CA TRP A 118 2.80 18.21 0.21
C TRP A 118 1.42 17.76 0.68
N THR A 119 0.39 18.39 0.12
CA THR A 119 -0.98 17.87 0.10
C THR A 119 -1.11 16.73 -0.92
N LEU A 120 -2.18 15.92 -0.86
CA LEU A 120 -2.40 14.91 -1.90
C LEU A 120 -2.53 15.53 -3.29
N ASP A 121 -3.12 16.71 -3.40
CA ASP A 121 -3.33 17.41 -4.67
C ASP A 121 -2.05 17.99 -5.22
N SER A 122 -1.28 18.71 -4.40
CA SER A 122 0.02 19.25 -4.82
C SER A 122 1.00 18.16 -5.21
N LEU A 123 1.04 17.06 -4.47
CA LEU A 123 1.87 15.91 -4.83
C LEU A 123 1.40 15.23 -6.13
N THR A 124 0.08 15.16 -6.36
CA THR A 124 -0.46 14.61 -7.62
C THR A 124 -0.13 15.53 -8.80
N ALA A 125 -0.25 16.84 -8.63
CA ALA A 125 0.11 17.82 -9.65
C ALA A 125 1.60 17.76 -9.98
N ALA A 126 2.47 17.73 -8.97
CA ALA A 126 3.92 17.62 -9.14
C ALA A 126 4.33 16.28 -9.78
N ALA A 127 3.68 15.16 -9.43
CA ALA A 127 3.92 13.88 -10.09
C ALA A 127 3.52 13.90 -11.57
N ARG A 128 2.41 14.57 -11.92
CA ARG A 128 1.99 14.76 -13.32
C ARG A 128 2.93 15.67 -14.09
N ALA A 129 3.41 16.76 -13.47
CA ALA A 129 4.43 17.63 -14.05
C ALA A 129 5.73 16.88 -14.34
N ALA A 130 6.07 15.88 -13.51
CA ALA A 130 7.19 14.95 -13.72
C ALA A 130 6.90 13.84 -14.76
N GLY A 131 5.79 13.93 -15.51
CA GLY A 131 5.41 12.99 -16.57
C GLY A 131 4.70 11.71 -16.09
N ILE A 132 4.35 11.60 -14.81
CA ILE A 132 3.72 10.39 -14.26
C ILE A 132 2.19 10.51 -14.37
N THR A 133 1.57 9.64 -15.16
CA THR A 133 0.10 9.61 -15.28
C THR A 133 -0.52 8.92 -14.07
N VAL A 134 -0.91 9.71 -13.07
CA VAL A 134 -1.44 9.20 -11.79
C VAL A 134 -2.71 9.94 -11.35
N ALA A 135 -3.65 9.19 -10.78
CA ALA A 135 -4.82 9.73 -10.08
C ALA A 135 -4.53 9.97 -8.60
N ARG A 136 -5.19 10.97 -7.99
CA ARG A 136 -5.07 11.30 -6.55
C ARG A 136 -5.25 10.06 -5.65
N SER A 137 -6.21 9.20 -5.97
CA SER A 137 -6.48 7.97 -5.22
C SER A 137 -5.33 6.95 -5.29
N GLN A 138 -4.63 6.90 -6.43
CA GLN A 138 -3.44 6.05 -6.59
C GLN A 138 -2.27 6.59 -5.78
N VAL A 139 -2.03 7.90 -5.78
CA VAL A 139 -1.03 8.54 -4.90
C VAL A 139 -1.31 8.21 -3.43
N ARG A 140 -2.56 8.39 -2.98
CA ARG A 140 -2.96 8.04 -1.61
C ARG A 140 -2.66 6.57 -1.29
N ARG A 141 -3.01 5.64 -2.17
CA ARG A 141 -2.78 4.20 -1.97
C ARG A 141 -1.29 3.87 -1.91
N ILE A 142 -0.47 4.48 -2.75
CA ILE A 142 1.00 4.32 -2.74
C ILE A 142 1.55 4.77 -1.39
N LEU A 143 1.19 5.97 -0.93
CA LEU A 143 1.69 6.50 0.35
C LEU A 143 1.26 5.67 1.57
N LEU A 144 0.03 5.17 1.57
CA LEU A 144 -0.47 4.30 2.65
C LEU A 144 0.28 2.96 2.71
N LYS A 145 0.53 2.35 1.55
CA LYS A 145 1.26 1.07 1.46
C LYS A 145 2.70 1.21 1.96
N GLU A 146 3.36 2.30 1.61
CA GLU A 146 4.76 2.58 1.97
C GLU A 146 4.93 3.14 3.39
N LYS A 147 3.84 3.28 4.15
CA LYS A 147 3.80 3.85 5.50
C LYS A 147 4.59 5.16 5.61
N VAL A 148 4.58 5.98 4.56
CA VAL A 148 5.28 7.28 4.57
C VAL A 148 4.55 8.17 5.56
N ARG A 149 5.07 8.24 6.79
CA ARG A 149 4.56 9.14 7.83
C ARG A 149 4.78 10.56 7.33
N ARG A 150 3.69 11.26 7.03
CA ARG A 150 3.77 12.69 6.73
C ARG A 150 4.26 13.37 8.00
N ARG A 151 5.32 14.17 7.88
CA ARG A 151 5.71 15.09 8.94
C ARG A 151 4.63 16.18 8.95
N HIS A 152 3.70 16.07 9.89
CA HIS A 152 2.78 17.15 10.18
C HIS A 152 3.59 18.25 10.86
N THR A 153 3.81 19.36 10.18
CA THR A 153 4.26 20.57 10.86
C THR A 153 3.08 21.01 11.72
N ARG A 154 3.27 21.16 13.03
CA ARG A 154 2.28 21.83 13.87
C ARG A 154 2.19 23.26 13.34
N SER A 155 1.09 23.62 12.69
CA SER A 155 0.76 25.04 12.51
C SER A 155 0.52 25.57 13.91
N TRP A 156 1.45 26.37 14.41
CA TRP A 156 1.10 27.28 15.49
C TRP A 156 0.08 28.23 14.87
N THR A 157 -1.16 28.22 15.37
CA THR A 157 -2.19 29.12 14.90
C THR A 157 -1.78 30.54 15.27
N GLU A 158 -1.39 31.35 14.30
CA GLU A 158 -1.48 32.81 14.46
C GLU A 158 -2.98 33.12 14.52
N SER A 159 -3.46 33.54 15.69
CA SER A 159 -4.84 33.97 15.84
C SER A 159 -5.03 35.25 15.03
N THR A 160 -5.93 35.23 14.06
CA THR A 160 -6.50 36.45 13.46
C THR A 160 -7.60 36.97 14.38
N ASP A 161 -7.25 37.32 15.62
CA ASP A 161 -8.10 38.09 16.53
C ASP A 161 -7.70 39.57 16.43
N PRO A 162 -8.62 40.51 16.12
CA PRO A 162 -8.35 41.94 16.15
C PRO A 162 -8.06 42.49 17.57
N ASP A 163 -8.27 41.68 18.62
CA ASP A 163 -8.00 42.01 20.03
C ASP A 163 -6.74 41.34 20.60
N PHE A 164 -5.84 40.79 19.76
CA PHE A 164 -4.58 40.22 20.27
C PHE A 164 -3.62 41.33 20.74
N ALA A 165 -3.65 41.65 22.04
CA ALA A 165 -2.72 42.58 22.66
C ALA A 165 -1.34 41.94 22.88
N PRO A 166 -0.24 42.53 22.37
CA PRO A 166 1.11 42.01 22.60
C PRO A 166 1.53 42.21 24.06
N LYS A 167 2.12 41.17 24.66
CA LYS A 167 2.64 41.24 26.03
C LYS A 167 3.91 42.10 26.09
N GLY A 168 3.71 43.39 26.36
CA GLY A 168 4.75 44.32 26.79
C GLY A 168 5.19 44.06 28.23
N THR A 169 6.51 43.98 28.40
CA THR A 169 7.32 43.73 29.60
C THR A 169 7.13 44.73 30.75
N LEU A 170 7.43 44.32 31.98
CA LEU A 170 8.13 45.19 32.94
C LEU A 170 8.94 44.36 33.96
N ARG A 171 10.26 44.53 33.90
CA ARG A 171 11.14 44.59 35.08
C ARG A 171 10.66 45.75 35.94
N ASP A 172 10.58 45.57 37.25
CA ASP A 172 10.89 46.68 38.14
C ASP A 172 11.49 46.16 39.45
N GLU A 173 12.70 46.64 39.70
CA GLU A 173 13.42 46.55 40.96
C GLU A 173 13.24 47.92 41.61
N THR A 174 12.74 48.01 42.85
CA THR A 174 13.27 48.86 43.93
C THR A 174 12.44 48.62 45.19
N GLY A 175 13.14 48.50 46.31
CA GLY A 175 12.60 48.07 47.59
C GLY A 175 11.86 49.15 48.38
N GLY A 176 11.31 48.74 49.51
CA GLY A 176 10.90 49.64 50.57
C GLY A 176 9.73 49.11 51.41
N GLY A 177 10.01 48.69 52.65
CA GLY A 177 9.03 48.76 53.74
C GLY A 177 8.67 47.44 54.43
N ALA A 178 9.23 47.24 55.62
CA ALA A 178 8.88 46.20 56.60
C ALA A 178 7.38 46.26 57.01
N VAL A 179 6.77 45.21 57.57
CA VAL A 179 6.84 44.86 59.00
C VAL A 179 6.35 43.42 59.23
N ARG A 180 7.13 42.69 60.04
CA ARG A 180 6.82 41.37 60.60
C ARG A 180 5.60 41.43 61.52
N ARG A 181 4.74 40.40 61.51
CA ARG A 181 4.26 39.76 62.75
C ARG A 181 4.11 38.24 62.55
N ARG A 182 4.86 37.52 63.37
CA ARG A 182 4.76 36.07 63.60
C ARG A 182 3.44 35.78 64.32
N ARG A 183 2.78 34.67 64.00
CA ARG A 183 1.81 34.00 64.88
C ARG A 183 2.34 32.61 65.20
N PRO A 184 2.49 32.23 66.48
CA PRO A 184 2.94 30.91 66.84
C PRO A 184 1.78 29.90 66.84
N VAL A 185 2.22 28.68 66.57
CA VAL A 185 1.66 27.35 66.84
C VAL A 185 0.83 27.25 68.12
N HIS A 186 -0.28 26.52 68.04
CA HIS A 186 -0.46 25.28 68.80
C HIS A 186 -1.29 24.29 67.98
#